data_AF-A0A849Z851-F1
#
_entry.id   AF-A0A849Z851-F1
#
_cell.length_a   1.000
_cell.length_b   1.000
_cell.length_c   1.000
_cell.angle_alpha   90.00
_cell.angle_beta   90.00
_cell.angle_gamma   90.00
#
_symmetry.space_group_name_H-M   'P 1'
#
loop_
_entity.id
_entity.type
_entity.pdbx_description
1 polymer ?
#
loop_
_entity_poly.entity_id
_entity_poly.type
_entity_poly.pdbx_seq_one_letter_code
_entity_poly.pdbx_strand_id
1 'polypeptide(L)'
;MAEPLRGVIESYSPADAVGSIRVEDGRELRFGQSACGFEPVAGTQVEVLSTAPGLRGSLRATAVGLAEDRATHANRLGARDAERGIRPPTLSAEEHAATAREIGALTILFDEEIPRELGGLLAWVAKFPLEEHGIRVDVEGASLAFFFKNGTKVRAFAGHDPYPPAQTDRAFVGAAFSSGRGALTLAFSFMPRLYYTRQPDAWLAAGHARAVSTIAKVLLERGHAVIVHRAGELVLPARSFVARLGDLRDLECVPFGAWVDFRPTGDGAAFVSVGLRAFGLPEVRVEERCDPGSWASARRFEAALFAVYCLCRGMWVEDGLFEVPLRIQVGSFQAKLVAPIEVERWEAKIEGKGDLDSPLVLVLRHRNDSDDVAARWAETTDPRAPQPGKLGFGGYEALFLDGLMTRLRLGQAGIVDAITARIPHRVITLRGDGPHLMVTTTGFGRLPQPNGTREAGSDHVELAAFVPPNLSRAVGEIAATLAGMLHFEGRPMVMAPWAIKETQLAPFLLRPWGPISMRAGAPVTVLELIPLDPAELAALQAAPGSAHQRFADYDQAASAARWAKLAPAFTGARS
;
A
#
# COMPACT_ATOMS: atom_id res chain seq x y z
N MET A 1 -46.35 -11.27 27.00
CA MET A 1 -45.07 -11.87 27.48
C MET A 1 -44.99 -11.58 28.97
N ALA A 2 -44.61 -12.56 29.79
CA ALA A 2 -44.40 -12.30 31.22
C ALA A 2 -43.22 -11.33 31.39
N GLU A 3 -43.28 -10.44 32.39
CA GLU A 3 -42.16 -9.55 32.70
C GLU A 3 -40.93 -10.39 33.13
N PRO A 4 -39.71 -9.99 32.72
CA PRO A 4 -38.49 -10.64 33.19
C PRO A 4 -38.39 -10.60 34.71
N LEU A 5 -38.04 -11.73 35.34
CA LEU A 5 -37.85 -11.77 36.80
C LEU A 5 -36.44 -11.32 37.13
N ARG A 6 -36.30 -10.28 37.94
CA ARG A 6 -35.00 -9.82 38.44
C ARG A 6 -34.50 -10.69 39.58
N GLY A 7 -33.19 -10.88 39.66
CA GLY A 7 -32.56 -11.67 40.71
C GLY A 7 -31.05 -11.55 40.77
N VAL A 8 -30.45 -12.32 41.69
CA VAL A 8 -29.01 -12.39 41.90
C VAL A 8 -28.54 -13.83 41.77
N ILE A 9 -27.45 -14.06 41.04
CA ILE A 9 -26.78 -15.38 41.04
C ILE A 9 -26.24 -15.62 42.45
N GLU A 10 -26.81 -16.57 43.20
CA GLU A 10 -26.33 -16.92 44.54
C GLU A 10 -25.12 -17.83 44.48
N SER A 11 -25.16 -18.81 43.57
CA SER A 11 -24.11 -19.80 43.42
C SER A 11 -23.95 -20.23 41.96
N TYR A 12 -22.73 -20.61 41.59
CA TYR A 12 -22.42 -21.26 40.32
C TYR A 12 -21.25 -22.22 40.52
N SER A 13 -21.42 -23.47 40.10
CA SER A 13 -20.39 -24.49 40.12
C SER A 13 -19.89 -24.73 38.68
N PRO A 14 -18.60 -24.48 38.40
CA PRO A 14 -18.02 -24.78 37.09
C PRO A 14 -17.95 -26.28 36.78
N ALA A 15 -17.96 -27.15 37.81
CA ALA A 15 -17.77 -28.59 37.66
C ALA A 15 -18.98 -29.29 37.01
N ASP A 16 -20.19 -28.81 37.32
CA ASP A 16 -21.45 -29.29 36.76
C ASP A 16 -22.10 -28.27 35.82
N ALA A 17 -21.52 -27.07 35.71
CA ALA A 17 -22.03 -25.94 34.92
C ALA A 17 -23.46 -25.55 35.31
N VAL A 18 -23.79 -25.66 36.61
CA VAL A 18 -25.11 -25.34 37.18
C VAL A 18 -24.98 -24.27 38.26
N GLY A 19 -25.97 -23.38 38.33
CA GLY A 19 -26.08 -22.39 39.39
C GLY A 19 -27.50 -22.20 39.92
N SER A 20 -27.63 -21.28 40.86
CA SER A 20 -28.89 -20.82 41.44
C SER A 20 -29.02 -19.30 41.37
N ILE A 21 -30.23 -18.82 41.08
CA ILE A 21 -30.61 -17.41 41.09
C ILE A 21 -31.68 -17.23 42.16
N ARG A 22 -31.47 -16.28 43.09
CA ARG A 22 -32.53 -15.82 43.98
C ARG A 22 -33.22 -14.63 43.33
N VAL A 23 -34.47 -14.81 42.92
CA VAL A 23 -35.29 -13.75 42.35
C VAL A 23 -35.87 -12.85 43.44
N GLU A 24 -36.33 -11.65 43.08
CA GLU A 24 -36.81 -10.62 44.02
C GLU A 24 -37.93 -11.09 44.95
N ASP A 25 -38.77 -12.03 44.52
CA ASP A 25 -39.84 -12.62 45.34
C ASP A 25 -39.36 -13.70 46.32
N GLY A 26 -38.04 -13.92 46.40
CA GLY A 26 -37.39 -14.86 47.30
C GLY A 26 -37.32 -16.30 46.79
N ARG A 27 -37.91 -16.62 45.63
CA ARG A 27 -37.78 -17.96 45.03
C ARG A 27 -36.35 -18.20 44.54
N GLU A 28 -35.93 -19.45 44.62
CA GLU A 28 -34.68 -19.93 44.02
C GLU A 28 -35.00 -20.60 42.66
N LEU A 29 -34.29 -20.18 41.63
CA LEU A 29 -34.36 -20.76 40.28
C LEU A 29 -33.01 -21.38 39.91
N ARG A 30 -33.01 -22.65 39.51
CA ARG A 30 -31.82 -23.29 38.96
C ARG A 30 -31.57 -22.83 37.52
N PHE A 31 -30.31 -22.73 37.12
CA PHE A 31 -29.93 -22.47 35.72
C PHE A 31 -28.69 -23.29 35.35
N GLY A 32 -28.54 -23.60 34.06
CA GLY A 32 -27.28 -24.14 33.50
C GLY A 32 -26.51 -23.05 32.78
N GLN A 33 -25.20 -23.23 32.58
CA GLN A 33 -24.34 -22.26 31.87
C GLN A 33 -24.89 -21.89 30.48
N SER A 34 -25.53 -22.84 29.78
CA SER A 34 -26.17 -22.60 28.49
C SER A 34 -27.38 -21.65 28.52
N ALA A 35 -27.97 -21.40 29.69
CA ALA A 35 -29.01 -20.40 29.87
C ALA A 35 -28.43 -18.97 29.93
N CYS A 36 -27.13 -18.83 30.20
CA CYS A 36 -26.45 -17.54 30.30
C CYS A 36 -25.75 -17.21 28.97
N GLY A 37 -25.94 -15.98 28.48
CA GLY A 37 -25.13 -15.42 27.38
C GLY A 37 -23.79 -14.82 27.83
N PHE A 38 -23.36 -15.12 29.05
CA PHE A 38 -22.19 -14.57 29.74
C PHE A 38 -21.65 -15.62 30.74
N GLU A 39 -20.42 -15.46 31.21
CA GLU A 39 -19.81 -16.34 32.21
C GLU A 39 -20.41 -16.07 33.60
N PRO A 40 -21.16 -17.01 34.21
CA PRO A 40 -21.85 -16.75 35.47
C PRO A 40 -20.88 -16.65 36.67
N VAL A 41 -21.12 -15.68 37.54
CA VAL A 41 -20.41 -15.49 38.81
C VAL A 41 -21.37 -15.07 39.92
N ALA A 42 -21.16 -15.59 41.12
CA ALA A 42 -21.98 -15.27 42.29
C ALA A 42 -22.00 -13.75 42.57
N GLY A 43 -23.15 -13.26 43.01
CA GLY A 43 -23.43 -11.85 43.26
C GLY A 43 -23.90 -11.04 42.05
N THR A 44 -23.79 -11.58 40.82
CA THR A 44 -24.23 -10.90 39.59
C THR A 44 -25.73 -10.63 39.59
N GLN A 45 -26.12 -9.40 39.29
CA GLN A 45 -27.52 -9.05 39.06
C GLN A 45 -27.97 -9.51 37.67
N VAL A 46 -29.10 -10.21 37.59
CA VAL A 46 -29.59 -10.86 36.37
C VAL A 46 -31.09 -10.67 36.17
N GLU A 47 -31.53 -10.76 34.91
CA GLU A 47 -32.93 -10.85 34.53
C GLU A 47 -33.21 -12.23 33.94
N VAL A 48 -34.17 -12.96 34.49
CA VAL A 48 -34.63 -14.25 33.98
C VAL A 48 -35.67 -13.99 32.89
N LEU A 49 -35.25 -14.19 31.65
CA LEU A 49 -36.02 -13.91 30.45
C LEU A 49 -37.00 -15.03 30.10
N SER A 50 -36.69 -16.27 30.51
CA SER A 50 -37.59 -17.41 30.33
C SER A 50 -37.34 -18.50 31.36
N THR A 51 -38.39 -19.25 31.69
CA THR A 51 -38.35 -20.39 32.60
C THR A 51 -39.01 -21.61 32.00
N ALA A 52 -38.58 -22.80 32.43
CA ALA A 52 -39.25 -24.06 32.13
C ALA A 52 -39.41 -24.92 33.41
N PRO A 53 -40.32 -25.91 33.41
CA PRO A 53 -40.35 -26.92 34.45
C PRO A 53 -39.00 -27.68 34.51
N GLY A 54 -38.49 -27.85 35.72
CA GLY A 54 -37.30 -28.60 36.08
C GLY A 54 -37.64 -29.93 36.78
N LEU A 55 -36.63 -30.56 37.37
CA LEU A 55 -36.81 -31.80 38.12
C LEU A 55 -37.76 -31.58 39.31
N ARG A 56 -38.69 -32.53 39.51
CA ARG A 56 -39.68 -32.52 40.59
C ARG A 56 -40.60 -31.28 40.61
N GLY A 57 -40.83 -30.63 39.47
CA GLY A 57 -41.77 -29.51 39.35
C GLY A 57 -41.22 -28.15 39.78
N SER A 58 -39.93 -28.06 40.14
CA SER A 58 -39.25 -26.78 40.34
C SER A 58 -39.20 -25.97 39.04
N LEU A 59 -39.10 -24.64 39.11
CA LEU A 59 -38.83 -23.83 37.93
C LEU A 59 -37.31 -23.73 37.71
N ARG A 60 -36.88 -23.81 36.45
CA ARG A 60 -35.51 -23.51 36.04
C ARG A 60 -35.50 -22.36 35.05
N ALA A 61 -34.50 -21.49 35.14
CA ALA A 61 -34.26 -20.47 34.13
C ALA A 61 -33.67 -21.12 32.87
N THR A 62 -34.22 -20.77 31.71
CA THR A 62 -33.77 -21.24 30.39
C THR A 62 -33.12 -20.15 29.56
N ALA A 63 -33.31 -18.89 29.94
CA ALA A 63 -32.55 -17.75 29.40
C ALA A 63 -32.37 -16.70 30.51
N VAL A 64 -31.13 -16.26 30.69
CA VAL A 64 -30.69 -15.31 31.72
C VAL A 64 -29.88 -14.20 31.05
N GLY A 65 -30.32 -12.96 31.23
CA GLY A 65 -29.61 -11.75 30.82
C GLY A 65 -28.93 -11.07 32.02
N LEU A 66 -27.97 -10.19 31.74
CA LEU A 66 -27.38 -9.31 32.76
C LEU A 66 -28.37 -8.18 33.09
N ALA A 67 -28.63 -7.96 34.38
CA ALA A 67 -29.37 -6.80 34.89
C ALA A 67 -28.43 -5.67 35.36
N GLU A 68 -27.12 -5.95 35.48
CA GLU A 68 -26.08 -4.97 35.78
C GLU A 68 -25.27 -4.61 34.53
N ASP A 69 -24.48 -3.53 34.63
CA ASP A 69 -23.56 -3.16 33.57
C ASP A 69 -22.43 -4.19 33.42
N ARG A 70 -21.94 -4.35 32.19
CA ARG A 70 -20.92 -5.35 31.85
C ARG A 70 -19.60 -5.13 32.58
N ALA A 71 -19.24 -3.88 32.93
CA ALA A 71 -17.99 -3.59 33.61
C ALA A 71 -18.01 -4.07 35.07
N THR A 72 -19.13 -3.85 35.77
CA THR A 72 -19.38 -4.41 37.11
C THR A 72 -19.28 -5.93 37.08
N HIS A 73 -19.93 -6.59 36.13
CA HIS A 73 -19.85 -8.04 35.96
C HIS A 73 -18.40 -8.53 35.71
N ALA A 74 -17.67 -7.86 34.81
CA ALA A 74 -16.28 -8.21 34.50
C ALA A 74 -15.33 -8.00 35.69
N ASN A 75 -15.57 -7.00 36.54
CA ASN A 75 -14.82 -6.81 37.79
C ASN A 75 -15.07 -7.96 38.77
N ARG A 76 -16.32 -8.45 38.89
CA ARG A 76 -16.61 -9.65 39.70
C ARG A 76 -15.91 -10.89 39.18
N LEU A 77 -15.86 -11.08 37.86
CA LEU A 77 -15.10 -12.18 37.26
C LEU A 77 -13.62 -12.08 37.60
N GLY A 78 -13.03 -10.88 37.46
CA GLY A 78 -11.64 -10.64 37.84
C GLY A 78 -11.35 -10.94 39.32
N ALA A 79 -12.24 -10.53 40.23
CA ALA A 79 -12.13 -10.81 41.66
C ALA A 79 -12.21 -12.32 41.96
N ARG A 80 -13.18 -13.03 41.37
CA ARG A 80 -13.33 -14.49 41.47
C ARG A 80 -12.07 -15.21 41.00
N ASP A 81 -11.52 -14.81 39.86
CA ASP A 81 -10.34 -15.42 39.27
C ASP A 81 -9.11 -15.17 40.15
N ALA A 82 -8.96 -13.95 40.68
CA ALA A 82 -7.90 -13.61 41.64
C ALA A 82 -7.97 -14.45 42.93
N GLU A 83 -9.17 -14.66 43.50
CA GLU A 83 -9.39 -15.55 44.66
C GLU A 83 -8.97 -17.00 44.39
N ARG A 84 -9.15 -17.47 43.14
CA ARG A 84 -8.74 -18.81 42.69
C ARG A 84 -7.25 -18.90 42.35
N GLY A 85 -6.49 -17.81 42.51
CA GLY A 85 -5.10 -17.73 42.05
C GLY A 85 -4.96 -17.71 40.52
N ILE A 86 -6.07 -17.60 39.80
CA ILE A 86 -6.10 -17.38 38.35
C ILE A 86 -5.86 -15.89 38.15
N ARG A 87 -4.60 -15.47 38.21
CA ARG A 87 -4.27 -14.09 37.84
C ARG A 87 -4.43 -13.98 36.33
N PRO A 88 -5.13 -12.96 35.81
CA PRO A 88 -4.94 -12.61 34.41
C PRO A 88 -3.43 -12.40 34.24
N PRO A 89 -2.79 -13.02 33.24
CA PRO A 89 -1.35 -12.95 33.12
C PRO A 89 -1.00 -11.47 32.93
N THR A 90 -0.52 -10.82 33.99
CA THR A 90 0.18 -9.54 33.87
C THR A 90 1.51 -9.90 33.26
N LEU A 91 1.49 -10.13 31.95
CA LEU A 91 2.68 -10.38 31.17
C LEU A 91 3.55 -9.14 31.33
N SER A 92 4.81 -9.36 31.68
CA SER A 92 5.81 -8.31 31.51
C SER A 92 5.81 -7.82 30.06
N ALA A 93 6.34 -6.62 29.81
CA ALA A 93 6.48 -6.09 28.44
C ALA A 93 7.17 -7.09 27.49
N GLU A 94 8.18 -7.80 27.99
CA GLU A 94 8.93 -8.84 27.29
C GLU A 94 8.07 -10.07 26.96
N GLU A 95 7.35 -10.61 27.93
CA GLU A 95 6.46 -11.76 27.73
C GLU A 95 5.26 -11.42 26.84
N HIS A 96 4.73 -10.20 26.95
CA HIS A 96 3.68 -9.70 26.08
C HIS A 96 4.19 -9.61 24.64
N ALA A 97 5.38 -9.05 24.42
CA ALA A 97 5.99 -8.96 23.09
C ALA A 97 6.28 -10.35 22.49
N ALA A 98 6.81 -11.28 23.29
CA ALA A 98 7.06 -12.66 22.86
C ALA A 98 5.76 -13.39 22.51
N THR A 99 4.72 -13.22 23.32
CA THR A 99 3.38 -13.78 23.05
C THR A 99 2.80 -13.16 21.78
N ALA A 100 2.89 -11.84 21.61
CA ALA A 100 2.39 -11.14 20.43
C ALA A 100 3.10 -11.59 19.14
N ARG A 101 4.41 -11.89 19.19
CA ARG A 101 5.14 -12.48 18.06
C ARG A 101 4.63 -13.87 17.68
N GLU A 102 4.34 -14.68 18.69
CA GLU A 102 3.93 -16.07 18.48
C GLU A 102 2.47 -16.18 18.00
N ILE A 103 1.55 -15.45 18.63
CA ILE A 103 0.10 -15.59 18.41
C ILE A 103 -0.62 -14.31 17.95
N GLY A 104 0.05 -13.17 18.01
CA GLY A 104 -0.50 -11.86 17.67
C GLY A 104 -0.42 -11.56 16.17
N ALA A 105 -1.48 -10.92 15.66
CA ALA A 105 -1.49 -10.38 14.31
C ALA A 105 -0.93 -8.95 14.32
N LEU A 106 -1.49 -8.12 15.20
CA LEU A 106 -1.15 -6.71 15.37
C LEU A 106 -1.09 -6.35 16.85
N THR A 107 -0.14 -5.51 17.24
CA THR A 107 -0.18 -4.79 18.52
C THR A 107 -0.45 -3.32 18.26
N ILE A 108 -1.51 -2.77 18.87
CA ILE A 108 -1.75 -1.32 18.90
C ILE A 108 -1.05 -0.73 20.11
N LEU A 109 -0.28 0.34 19.92
CA LEU A 109 0.37 1.10 20.99
C LEU A 109 -0.44 2.33 21.34
N PHE A 110 -0.52 2.65 22.64
CA PHE A 110 -1.25 3.79 23.19
C PHE A 110 -0.32 4.65 24.03
N ASP A 111 -0.49 5.98 23.96
CA ASP A 111 0.22 6.93 24.83
C ASP A 111 -0.40 7.03 26.24
N GLU A 112 -1.59 6.47 26.44
CA GLU A 112 -2.24 6.36 27.74
C GLU A 112 -2.01 4.98 28.39
N GLU A 113 -2.08 4.94 29.72
CA GLU A 113 -2.11 3.67 30.45
C GLU A 113 -3.46 3.00 30.24
N ILE A 114 -3.43 1.72 29.88
CA ILE A 114 -4.64 0.90 29.80
C ILE A 114 -4.91 0.22 31.16
N PRO A 115 -6.17 0.12 31.61
CA PRO A 115 -6.49 -0.47 32.91
C PRO A 115 -6.00 -1.91 33.05
N ARG A 116 -5.46 -2.24 34.23
CA ARG A 116 -4.96 -3.60 34.56
C ARG A 116 -6.09 -4.59 34.89
N GLU A 117 -7.19 -4.09 35.42
CA GLU A 117 -8.35 -4.89 35.79
C GLU A 117 -9.23 -5.16 34.56
N LEU A 118 -9.75 -6.39 34.43
CA LEU A 118 -10.54 -6.78 33.24
C LEU A 118 -11.80 -5.94 33.03
N GLY A 119 -12.55 -5.61 34.09
CA GLY A 119 -13.72 -4.75 33.94
C GLY A 119 -13.36 -3.29 33.68
N GLY A 120 -12.24 -2.81 34.23
CA GLY A 120 -11.64 -1.53 33.85
C GLY A 120 -11.26 -1.49 32.37
N LEU A 121 -10.63 -2.57 31.86
CA LEU A 121 -10.23 -2.70 30.46
C LEU A 121 -11.45 -2.79 29.54
N LEU A 122 -12.48 -3.54 29.91
CA LEU A 122 -13.75 -3.61 29.17
C LEU A 122 -14.44 -2.24 29.13
N ALA A 123 -14.51 -1.53 30.25
CA ALA A 123 -15.06 -0.17 30.32
C ALA A 123 -14.23 0.82 29.49
N TRP A 124 -12.92 0.65 29.44
CA TRP A 124 -12.04 1.45 28.60
C TRP A 124 -12.29 1.18 27.11
N VAL A 125 -12.36 -0.09 26.69
CA VAL A 125 -12.68 -0.47 25.30
C VAL A 125 -14.10 -0.03 24.89
N ALA A 126 -15.06 -0.01 25.82
CA ALA A 126 -16.42 0.47 25.57
C ALA A 126 -16.50 1.98 25.24
N LYS A 127 -15.42 2.76 25.47
CA LYS A 127 -15.34 4.17 25.07
C LYS A 127 -15.08 4.37 23.57
N PHE A 128 -14.75 3.30 22.84
CA PHE A 128 -14.57 3.33 21.40
C PHE A 128 -15.91 3.03 20.69
N PRO A 129 -16.14 3.56 19.47
CA PRO A 129 -17.40 3.37 18.73
C PRO A 129 -17.53 1.97 18.10
N LEU A 130 -17.10 0.90 18.79
CA LEU A 130 -17.05 -0.47 18.26
C LEU A 130 -18.44 -1.01 17.87
N GLU A 131 -19.49 -0.64 18.62
CA GLU A 131 -20.86 -1.07 18.33
C GLU A 131 -21.39 -0.50 17.01
N GLU A 132 -20.97 0.72 16.63
CA GLU A 132 -21.29 1.34 15.33
C GLU A 132 -20.71 0.53 14.16
N HIS A 133 -19.60 -0.17 14.41
CA HIS A 133 -18.98 -1.11 13.48
C HIS A 133 -19.53 -2.54 13.59
N GLY A 134 -20.58 -2.75 14.39
CA GLY A 134 -21.19 -4.07 14.61
C GLY A 134 -20.30 -5.02 15.41
N ILE A 135 -19.39 -4.49 16.23
CA ILE A 135 -18.45 -5.24 17.06
C ILE A 135 -18.92 -5.18 18.50
N ARG A 136 -19.24 -6.34 19.06
CA ARG A 136 -19.53 -6.51 20.48
C ARG A 136 -18.27 -6.94 21.20
N VAL A 137 -18.00 -6.36 22.37
CA VAL A 137 -16.85 -6.76 23.20
C VAL A 137 -17.34 -7.50 24.44
N ASP A 138 -16.64 -8.57 24.78
CA ASP A 138 -16.84 -9.33 26.00
C ASP A 138 -15.51 -9.75 26.61
N VAL A 139 -15.57 -10.32 27.81
CA VAL A 139 -14.43 -10.96 28.46
C VAL A 139 -14.58 -12.48 28.30
N GLU A 140 -13.52 -13.12 27.82
CA GLU A 140 -13.41 -14.58 27.81
C GLU A 140 -12.11 -14.99 28.53
N GLY A 141 -12.27 -15.63 29.68
CA GLY A 141 -11.16 -15.93 30.58
C GLY A 141 -10.43 -14.64 30.95
N ALA A 142 -9.12 -14.63 30.75
CA ALA A 142 -8.26 -13.47 31.04
C ALA A 142 -8.02 -12.54 29.84
N SER A 143 -8.90 -12.57 28.83
CA SER A 143 -8.71 -11.83 27.57
C SER A 143 -9.98 -11.10 27.14
N LEU A 144 -9.81 -10.06 26.33
CA LEU A 144 -10.93 -9.46 25.61
C LEU A 144 -11.27 -10.32 24.39
N ALA A 145 -12.55 -10.41 24.08
CA ALA A 145 -13.05 -11.02 22.86
C ALA A 145 -13.96 -10.05 22.11
N PHE A 146 -13.62 -9.78 20.86
CA PHE A 146 -14.38 -8.97 19.92
C PHE A 146 -15.19 -9.89 19.02
N PHE A 147 -16.50 -9.73 19.03
CA PHE A 147 -17.46 -10.54 18.29
C PHE A 147 -18.12 -9.70 17.20
N PHE A 148 -18.03 -10.17 15.96
CA PHE A 148 -18.74 -9.58 14.83
C PHE A 148 -20.09 -10.28 14.61
N LYS A 149 -21.04 -9.58 13.99
CA LYS A 149 -22.37 -10.12 13.65
C LYS A 149 -22.33 -11.35 12.73
N ASN A 150 -21.28 -11.49 11.94
CA ASN A 150 -21.04 -12.63 11.03
C ASN A 150 -20.44 -13.86 11.74
N GLY A 151 -20.26 -13.81 13.06
CA GLY A 151 -19.67 -14.90 13.86
C GLY A 151 -18.15 -14.85 13.97
N THR A 152 -17.47 -13.97 13.24
CA THR A 152 -16.01 -13.79 13.37
C THR A 152 -15.67 -13.30 14.78
N LYS A 153 -14.60 -13.87 15.35
CA LYS A 153 -14.14 -13.59 16.70
C LYS A 153 -12.66 -13.27 16.68
N VAL A 154 -12.28 -12.19 17.35
CA VAL A 154 -10.88 -11.77 17.54
C VAL A 154 -10.62 -11.67 19.03
N ARG A 155 -9.59 -12.34 19.52
CA ARG A 155 -9.15 -12.21 20.92
C ARG A 155 -8.12 -11.10 21.04
N ALA A 156 -8.04 -10.47 22.20
CA ALA A 156 -6.98 -9.52 22.48
C ALA A 156 -6.41 -9.63 23.89
N PHE A 157 -5.12 -9.30 23.98
CA PHE A 157 -4.33 -9.31 25.20
C PHE A 157 -3.79 -7.91 25.46
N ALA A 158 -3.85 -7.48 26.72
CA ALA A 158 -3.35 -6.19 27.15
C ALA A 158 -1.91 -6.30 27.64
N GLY A 159 -1.05 -5.39 27.18
CA GLY A 159 0.25 -5.10 27.77
C GLY A 159 0.18 -3.77 28.50
N HIS A 160 0.55 -3.76 29.78
CA HIS A 160 0.37 -2.59 30.65
C HIS A 160 1.64 -1.75 30.82
N ASP A 161 2.73 -2.19 30.20
CA ASP A 161 4.03 -1.55 30.29
C ASP A 161 4.50 -1.17 28.86
N PRO A 162 5.42 -0.19 28.71
CA PRO A 162 5.94 0.21 27.41
C PRO A 162 6.47 -0.95 26.58
N TYR A 163 6.11 -1.01 25.29
CA TYR A 163 6.54 -2.12 24.42
C TYR A 163 8.07 -2.12 24.21
N PRO A 164 8.76 -3.28 24.29
CA PRO A 164 10.23 -3.33 24.24
C PRO A 164 10.79 -2.79 22.91
N PRO A 165 11.57 -1.68 22.93
CA PRO A 165 12.12 -1.08 21.70
C PRO A 165 13.00 -2.01 20.87
N ALA A 166 13.81 -2.82 21.54
CA ALA A 166 14.77 -3.73 20.91
C ALA A 166 14.12 -4.86 20.11
N GLN A 167 12.81 -5.05 20.26
CA GLN A 167 12.03 -6.11 19.61
C GLN A 167 11.20 -5.61 18.44
N THR A 168 11.41 -4.37 17.99
CA THR A 168 10.60 -3.72 16.96
C THR A 168 11.46 -3.23 15.80
N ASP A 169 10.96 -3.41 14.57
CA ASP A 169 11.53 -2.76 13.39
C ASP A 169 10.98 -1.34 13.26
N ARG A 170 11.86 -0.36 13.47
CA ARG A 170 11.54 1.07 13.49
C ARG A 170 11.90 1.78 12.18
N ALA A 171 12.11 1.07 11.08
CA ALA A 171 12.51 1.68 9.80
C ALA A 171 11.60 2.83 9.31
N PHE A 172 10.32 2.83 9.69
CA PHE A 172 9.34 3.85 9.29
C PHE A 172 9.03 4.89 10.37
N VAL A 173 9.73 4.86 11.51
CA VAL A 173 9.52 5.79 12.62
C VAL A 173 10.85 6.40 13.07
N GLY A 174 10.83 7.69 13.41
CA GLY A 174 12.04 8.39 13.84
C GLY A 174 12.56 7.92 15.20
N ALA A 175 13.78 8.32 15.55
CA ALA A 175 14.42 7.98 16.83
C ALA A 175 13.60 8.42 18.07
N ALA A 176 12.77 9.45 17.94
CA ALA A 176 11.88 9.96 19.00
C ALA A 176 10.59 9.13 19.19
N PHE A 177 10.44 7.98 18.52
CA PHE A 177 9.23 7.17 18.59
C PHE A 177 8.98 6.60 20.00
N SER A 178 7.78 6.86 20.53
CA SER A 178 7.29 6.36 21.81
C SER A 178 6.84 4.90 21.70
N SER A 179 7.31 4.05 22.62
CA SER A 179 6.79 2.68 22.79
C SER A 179 5.40 2.63 23.45
N GLY A 180 4.81 3.77 23.78
CA GLY A 180 3.55 3.87 24.48
C GLY A 180 3.65 3.58 25.99
N ARG A 181 2.52 3.74 26.67
CA ARG A 181 2.28 3.37 28.09
C ARG A 181 1.33 2.20 28.23
N GLY A 182 0.74 1.75 27.13
CA GLY A 182 -0.10 0.56 27.06
C GLY A 182 -0.11 0.00 25.64
N ALA A 183 -0.45 -1.28 25.53
CA ALA A 183 -0.52 -1.99 24.28
C ALA A 183 -1.70 -2.96 24.27
N LEU A 184 -2.37 -3.11 23.13
CA LEU A 184 -3.39 -4.14 22.93
C LEU A 184 -3.04 -4.99 21.72
N THR A 185 -2.72 -6.26 21.95
CA THR A 185 -2.41 -7.24 20.92
C THR A 185 -3.68 -7.92 20.45
N LEU A 186 -4.02 -7.75 19.17
CA LEU A 186 -5.10 -8.47 18.50
C LEU A 186 -4.56 -9.81 17.98
N ALA A 187 -5.06 -10.89 18.56
CA ALA A 187 -4.64 -12.24 18.26
C ALA A 187 -5.37 -12.80 17.03
N PHE A 188 -4.59 -13.37 16.13
CA PHE A 188 -5.11 -14.16 15.04
C PHE A 188 -5.26 -15.59 15.55
N SER A 189 -6.48 -16.12 15.63
CA SER A 189 -6.68 -17.54 15.90
C SER A 189 -6.37 -18.36 14.64
N PHE A 190 -5.11 -18.35 14.18
CA PHE A 190 -4.68 -19.34 13.21
C PHE A 190 -4.31 -20.61 13.96
N MET A 191 -5.11 -21.65 13.75
CA MET A 191 -4.71 -22.99 14.16
C MET A 191 -3.38 -23.35 13.48
N PRO A 192 -2.50 -24.12 14.14
CA PRO A 192 -1.26 -24.58 13.54
C PRO A 192 -1.50 -25.27 12.20
N ARG A 193 -0.49 -25.21 11.33
CA ARG A 193 -0.39 -25.49 9.90
C ARG A 193 -1.17 -26.68 9.29
N LEU A 194 -1.79 -27.56 10.06
CA LEU A 194 -2.42 -28.79 9.55
C LEU A 194 -3.78 -28.58 8.84
N TYR A 195 -4.32 -27.35 8.80
CA TYR A 195 -5.69 -27.06 8.31
C TYR A 195 -5.78 -26.15 7.06
N TYR A 196 -4.68 -25.89 6.35
CA TYR A 196 -4.61 -24.89 5.26
C TYR A 196 -5.53 -25.11 4.06
N THR A 197 -6.20 -26.26 3.91
CA THR A 197 -6.94 -26.56 2.68
C THR A 197 -8.36 -25.98 2.62
N ARG A 198 -8.89 -25.36 3.70
CA ARG A 198 -10.31 -24.90 3.74
C ARG A 198 -10.59 -23.63 4.55
N GLN A 199 -9.59 -22.78 4.83
CA GLN A 199 -9.91 -21.51 5.47
C GLN A 199 -10.54 -20.54 4.44
N PRO A 200 -11.68 -19.88 4.77
CA PRO A 200 -12.21 -18.83 3.93
C PRO A 200 -11.17 -17.71 3.78
N ASP A 201 -11.13 -17.07 2.61
CA ASP A 201 -10.19 -16.00 2.30
C ASP A 201 -10.19 -14.94 3.43
N ALA A 202 -8.99 -14.68 3.95
CA ALA A 202 -8.74 -13.85 5.12
C ALA A 202 -9.24 -12.40 4.95
N TRP A 203 -9.51 -11.98 3.72
CA TRP A 203 -9.93 -10.63 3.35
C TRP A 203 -11.39 -10.51 2.94
N LEU A 204 -12.14 -11.61 2.87
CA LEU A 204 -13.59 -11.56 2.62
C LEU A 204 -14.33 -10.80 3.74
N ALA A 205 -15.64 -10.58 3.56
CA ALA A 205 -16.49 -9.90 4.53
C ALA A 205 -16.39 -10.49 5.96
N ALA A 206 -16.25 -11.80 6.07
CA ALA A 206 -16.05 -12.53 7.33
C ALA A 206 -14.61 -12.98 7.58
N GLY A 207 -13.69 -12.53 6.73
CA GLY A 207 -12.27 -12.85 6.83
C GLY A 207 -11.65 -12.23 8.09
N HIS A 208 -10.83 -13.02 8.78
CA HIS A 208 -10.22 -12.60 10.05
C HIS A 208 -9.31 -11.38 9.88
N ALA A 209 -8.60 -11.24 8.76
CA ALA A 209 -7.68 -10.13 8.56
C ALA A 209 -8.44 -8.82 8.36
N ARG A 210 -9.61 -8.85 7.69
CA ARG A 210 -10.53 -7.72 7.64
C ARG A 210 -11.08 -7.37 9.03
N ALA A 211 -11.50 -8.37 9.80
CA ALA A 211 -12.01 -8.16 11.16
C ALA A 211 -10.97 -7.50 12.08
N VAL A 212 -9.73 -8.01 12.10
CA VAL A 212 -8.63 -7.42 12.86
C VAL A 212 -8.30 -6.01 12.38
N SER A 213 -8.27 -5.78 11.06
CA SER A 213 -8.05 -4.45 10.47
C SER A 213 -9.12 -3.45 10.91
N THR A 214 -10.39 -3.87 10.98
CA THR A 214 -11.49 -3.02 11.44
C THR A 214 -11.33 -2.66 12.91
N ILE A 215 -11.03 -3.63 13.79
CA ILE A 215 -10.78 -3.35 15.21
C ILE A 215 -9.58 -2.40 15.36
N ALA A 216 -8.47 -2.68 14.69
CA ALA A 216 -7.27 -1.84 14.74
C ALA A 216 -7.57 -0.41 14.28
N LYS A 217 -8.31 -0.23 13.18
CA LYS A 217 -8.71 1.09 12.68
C LYS A 217 -9.46 1.90 13.73
N VAL A 218 -10.41 1.28 14.45
CA VAL A 218 -11.18 1.94 15.51
C VAL A 218 -10.30 2.26 16.72
N LEU A 219 -9.47 1.31 17.15
CA LEU A 219 -8.59 1.53 18.31
C LEU A 219 -7.52 2.60 18.06
N LEU A 220 -7.07 2.77 16.82
CA LEU A 220 -6.11 3.79 16.41
C LEU A 220 -6.69 5.22 16.40
N GLU A 221 -7.97 5.41 16.73
CA GLU A 221 -8.49 6.74 17.08
C GLU A 221 -7.81 7.30 18.34
N ARG A 222 -7.30 6.42 19.21
CA ARG A 222 -6.52 6.77 20.41
C ARG A 222 -5.12 6.16 20.44
N GLY A 223 -4.88 5.09 19.68
CA GLY A 223 -3.56 4.51 19.50
C GLY A 223 -2.69 5.35 18.56
N HIS A 224 -1.38 5.42 18.80
CA HIS A 224 -0.45 6.20 17.98
C HIS A 224 0.31 5.38 16.94
N ALA A 225 0.37 4.06 17.11
CA ALA A 225 1.08 3.16 16.20
C ALA A 225 0.59 1.71 16.26
N VAL A 226 1.00 0.94 15.25
CA VAL A 226 0.78 -0.50 15.14
C VAL A 226 2.11 -1.22 14.93
N ILE A 227 2.27 -2.37 15.58
CA ILE A 227 3.32 -3.35 15.30
C ILE A 227 2.71 -4.50 14.52
N VAL A 228 3.28 -4.82 13.36
CA VAL A 228 2.87 -5.94 12.51
C VAL A 228 3.84 -7.11 12.70
N HIS A 229 3.53 -8.01 13.63
CA HIS A 229 4.46 -9.06 14.09
C HIS A 229 5.00 -9.94 12.96
N ARG A 230 4.10 -10.42 12.10
CA ARG A 230 4.47 -11.31 10.99
C ARG A 230 5.12 -10.61 9.79
N ALA A 231 5.19 -9.28 9.80
CA ALA A 231 5.97 -8.47 8.86
C ALA A 231 7.35 -8.08 9.44
N GLY A 232 7.93 -8.96 10.28
CA GLY A 232 9.22 -8.72 10.91
C GLY A 232 9.18 -7.63 11.99
N GLU A 233 8.09 -7.59 12.77
CA GLU A 233 7.89 -6.62 13.86
C GLU A 233 7.82 -5.17 13.40
N LEU A 234 7.27 -4.94 12.20
CA LEU A 234 7.23 -3.63 11.57
C LEU A 234 6.36 -2.65 12.36
N VAL A 235 6.94 -1.51 12.74
CA VAL A 235 6.22 -0.40 13.37
C VAL A 235 5.73 0.59 12.33
N LEU A 236 4.42 0.83 12.30
CA LEU A 236 3.77 1.82 11.44
C LEU A 236 3.04 2.87 12.29
N PRO A 237 3.23 4.18 12.00
CA PRO A 237 2.38 5.22 12.59
C PRO A 237 0.91 4.98 12.29
N ALA A 238 0.02 5.31 13.23
CA ALA A 238 -1.43 5.10 13.12
C ALA A 238 -1.99 5.62 11.79
N ARG A 239 -1.65 6.86 11.41
CA ARG A 239 -2.09 7.49 10.16
C ARG A 239 -1.66 6.71 8.92
N SER A 240 -0.40 6.25 8.90
CA SER A 240 0.15 5.47 7.78
C SER A 240 -0.51 4.10 7.67
N PHE A 241 -0.72 3.42 8.80
CA PHE A 241 -1.41 2.14 8.84
C PHE A 241 -2.86 2.28 8.35
N VAL A 242 -3.63 3.22 8.91
CA VAL A 242 -5.04 3.46 8.53
C VAL A 242 -5.18 3.84 7.05
N ALA A 243 -4.26 4.66 6.51
CA ALA A 243 -4.27 5.01 5.09
C ALA A 243 -4.09 3.77 4.18
N ARG A 244 -3.21 2.83 4.58
CA ARG A 244 -2.96 1.58 3.83
C ARG A 244 -4.13 0.58 3.90
N LEU A 245 -5.04 0.71 4.87
CA LEU A 245 -6.22 -0.15 4.99
C LEU A 245 -7.30 0.14 3.93
N GLY A 246 -7.37 1.34 3.36
CA GLY A 246 -8.45 1.72 2.45
C GLY A 246 -9.85 1.71 3.09
N ASP A 247 -10.89 1.47 2.28
CA ASP A 247 -12.28 1.35 2.79
C ASP A 247 -12.63 -0.11 3.08
N LEU A 248 -12.50 -0.50 4.36
CA LEU A 248 -12.81 -1.85 4.83
C LEU A 248 -14.29 -2.26 4.69
N ARG A 249 -15.19 -1.34 4.33
CA ARG A 249 -16.60 -1.66 4.02
C ARG A 249 -16.79 -2.09 2.57
N ASP A 250 -15.87 -1.70 1.69
CA ASP A 250 -15.85 -2.18 0.32
C ASP A 250 -15.34 -3.64 0.32
N LEU A 251 -16.18 -4.57 -0.13
CA LEU A 251 -15.83 -5.99 -0.20
C LEU A 251 -14.74 -6.25 -1.25
N GLU A 252 -14.61 -5.36 -2.22
CA GLU A 252 -13.49 -5.35 -3.16
C GLU A 252 -12.22 -4.75 -2.57
N CYS A 253 -12.23 -4.24 -1.34
CA CYS A 253 -11.02 -3.74 -0.70
C CYS A 253 -10.23 -4.89 -0.04
N VAL A 254 -9.04 -5.23 -0.52
CA VAL A 254 -8.10 -6.19 0.09
C VAL A 254 -6.97 -5.41 0.75
N PRO A 255 -7.01 -5.14 2.07
CA PRO A 255 -6.10 -4.22 2.75
C PRO A 255 -4.69 -4.79 3.02
N PHE A 256 -4.18 -5.67 2.16
CA PHE A 256 -2.90 -6.36 2.38
C PHE A 256 -1.70 -5.40 2.50
N GLY A 257 -1.77 -4.21 1.89
CA GLY A 257 -0.69 -3.21 1.94
C GLY A 257 -0.39 -2.68 3.35
N ALA A 258 -1.31 -2.85 4.30
CA ALA A 258 -1.08 -2.54 5.72
C ALA A 258 -0.35 -3.66 6.48
N TRP A 259 -0.29 -4.86 5.90
CA TRP A 259 0.19 -6.09 6.54
C TRP A 259 1.46 -6.65 5.93
N VAL A 260 1.78 -6.20 4.71
CA VAL A 260 2.94 -6.65 3.95
C VAL A 260 3.96 -5.53 3.85
N ASP A 261 5.22 -5.91 3.99
CA ASP A 261 6.36 -5.05 3.68
C ASP A 261 7.37 -5.80 2.81
N PHE A 262 8.33 -5.09 2.23
CA PHE A 262 9.37 -5.68 1.41
C PHE A 262 10.75 -5.36 1.97
N ARG A 263 11.56 -6.39 2.17
CA ARG A 263 12.92 -6.26 2.72
C ARG A 263 13.97 -6.76 1.74
N PRO A 264 15.09 -6.06 1.58
CA PRO A 264 16.21 -6.59 0.82
C PRO A 264 16.75 -7.87 1.50
N THR A 265 17.24 -8.81 0.70
CA THR A 265 18.03 -9.94 1.21
C THR A 265 19.37 -9.44 1.75
N GLY A 266 20.03 -10.24 2.59
CA GLY A 266 21.28 -9.83 3.24
C GLY A 266 22.42 -9.46 2.28
N ASP A 267 22.39 -9.99 1.06
CA ASP A 267 23.32 -9.68 -0.04
C ASP A 267 22.85 -8.53 -0.96
N GLY A 268 21.64 -8.02 -0.75
CA GLY A 268 20.99 -7.01 -1.59
C GLY A 268 20.65 -7.47 -3.01
N ALA A 269 20.77 -8.77 -3.32
CA ALA A 269 20.52 -9.32 -4.65
C ALA A 269 19.03 -9.55 -4.94
N ALA A 270 18.21 -9.59 -3.90
CA ALA A 270 16.76 -9.71 -4.00
C ALA A 270 16.09 -8.83 -2.96
N PHE A 271 14.78 -8.70 -3.07
CA PHE A 271 13.94 -8.33 -1.94
C PHE A 271 12.80 -9.33 -1.82
N VAL A 272 12.34 -9.53 -0.59
CA VAL A 272 11.33 -10.51 -0.23
C VAL A 272 10.20 -9.81 0.52
N SER A 273 8.96 -10.19 0.24
CA SER A 273 7.85 -9.77 1.08
C SER A 273 7.96 -10.40 2.46
N VAL A 274 7.44 -9.70 3.46
CA VAL A 274 7.22 -10.22 4.81
C VAL A 274 5.78 -9.93 5.20
N GLY A 275 5.11 -10.92 5.80
CA GLY A 275 3.75 -10.77 6.33
C GLY A 275 2.73 -11.70 5.66
N LEU A 276 2.99 -12.19 4.45
CA LEU A 276 2.04 -13.05 3.74
C LEU A 276 1.81 -14.40 4.41
N ARG A 277 2.82 -14.91 5.13
CA ARG A 277 2.69 -16.13 5.92
C ARG A 277 1.62 -16.05 7.00
N ALA A 278 1.30 -14.84 7.48
CA ALA A 278 0.20 -14.65 8.43
C ALA A 278 -1.16 -15.12 7.88
N PHE A 279 -1.28 -15.20 6.56
CA PHE A 279 -2.49 -15.58 5.84
C PHE A 279 -2.36 -16.93 5.13
N GLY A 280 -1.29 -17.69 5.40
CA GLY A 280 -1.02 -18.97 4.74
C GLY A 280 -0.59 -18.82 3.27
N LEU A 281 -0.16 -17.63 2.85
CA LEU A 281 0.31 -17.36 1.49
C LEU A 281 1.84 -17.43 1.41
N PRO A 282 2.42 -17.80 0.25
CA PRO A 282 3.86 -17.74 0.05
C PRO A 282 4.33 -16.29 0.09
N GLU A 283 5.53 -16.06 0.60
CA GLU A 283 6.17 -14.74 0.44
C GLU A 283 6.61 -14.56 -1.02
N VAL A 284 6.67 -13.33 -1.51
CA VAL A 284 7.11 -12.98 -2.86
C VAL A 284 8.56 -12.53 -2.83
N ARG A 285 9.44 -13.22 -3.53
CA ARG A 285 10.85 -12.86 -3.72
C ARG A 285 11.06 -12.41 -5.17
N VAL A 286 11.66 -11.25 -5.38
CA VAL A 286 12.05 -10.81 -6.73
C VAL A 286 13.56 -10.86 -6.86
N GLU A 287 14.07 -11.68 -7.76
CA GLU A 287 15.51 -11.91 -7.99
C GLU A 287 16.01 -11.04 -9.13
N GLU A 288 16.86 -10.05 -8.82
CA GLU A 288 17.68 -9.27 -9.78
C GLU A 288 18.53 -8.27 -8.98
N ARG A 289 19.75 -7.94 -9.37
CA ARG A 289 20.46 -6.81 -8.73
C ARG A 289 20.25 -5.58 -9.60
N CYS A 290 19.68 -4.52 -9.03
CA CYS A 290 19.46 -3.25 -9.71
C CYS A 290 19.91 -2.10 -8.83
N ASP A 291 20.34 -1.00 -9.44
CA ASP A 291 20.72 0.19 -8.69
C ASP A 291 19.50 0.77 -7.96
N PRO A 292 19.62 1.19 -6.69
CA PRO A 292 18.53 1.83 -5.96
C PRO A 292 18.00 3.06 -6.69
N GLY A 293 16.66 3.19 -6.77
CA GLY A 293 16.01 4.29 -7.47
C GLY A 293 16.02 4.19 -9.00
N SER A 294 16.64 3.15 -9.57
CA SER A 294 16.53 2.86 -11.00
C SER A 294 15.10 2.48 -11.38
N TRP A 295 14.78 2.65 -12.66
CA TRP A 295 13.53 2.19 -13.25
C TRP A 295 13.32 0.68 -13.00
N ALA A 296 14.36 -0.13 -13.20
CA ALA A 296 14.31 -1.57 -12.95
C ALA A 296 13.96 -1.89 -11.47
N SER A 297 14.49 -1.11 -10.52
CA SER A 297 14.13 -1.23 -9.10
C SER A 297 12.65 -0.96 -8.86
N ALA A 298 12.09 0.10 -9.46
CA ALA A 298 10.66 0.40 -9.37
C ALA A 298 9.79 -0.68 -10.02
N ARG A 299 10.20 -1.21 -11.18
CA ARG A 299 9.48 -2.28 -11.89
C ARG A 299 9.40 -3.57 -11.08
N ARG A 300 10.52 -3.97 -10.48
CA ARG A 300 10.54 -5.12 -9.58
C ARG A 300 9.56 -4.95 -8.43
N PHE A 301 9.55 -3.77 -7.81
CA PHE A 301 8.65 -3.48 -6.70
C PHE A 301 7.17 -3.55 -7.13
N GLU A 302 6.83 -3.00 -8.30
CA GLU A 302 5.50 -3.14 -8.89
C GLU A 302 5.13 -4.60 -9.18
N ALA A 303 6.04 -5.38 -9.75
CA ALA A 303 5.84 -6.80 -10.01
C ALA A 303 5.60 -7.60 -8.72
N ALA A 304 6.39 -7.32 -7.69
CA ALA A 304 6.22 -7.93 -6.38
C ALA A 304 4.86 -7.59 -5.78
N LEU A 305 4.50 -6.31 -5.74
CA LEU A 305 3.19 -5.85 -5.26
C LEU A 305 2.04 -6.49 -6.03
N PHE A 306 2.14 -6.55 -7.35
CA PHE A 306 1.09 -7.16 -8.18
C PHE A 306 0.97 -8.67 -7.93
N ALA A 307 2.08 -9.38 -7.76
CA ALA A 307 2.05 -10.79 -7.36
C ALA A 307 1.41 -10.98 -5.98
N VAL A 308 1.74 -10.12 -4.99
CA VAL A 308 1.06 -10.11 -3.69
C VAL A 308 -0.45 -9.93 -3.85
N TYR A 309 -0.87 -8.96 -4.67
CA TYR A 309 -2.27 -8.71 -4.97
C TYR A 309 -2.96 -9.94 -5.58
N CYS A 310 -2.33 -10.59 -6.57
CA CYS A 310 -2.86 -11.81 -7.19
C CYS A 310 -2.97 -12.97 -6.20
N LEU A 311 -1.98 -13.17 -5.33
CA LEU A 311 -2.02 -14.19 -4.28
C LEU A 311 -3.17 -13.93 -3.29
N CYS A 312 -3.29 -12.71 -2.78
CA CYS A 312 -4.35 -12.36 -1.83
C CYS A 312 -5.76 -12.44 -2.42
N ARG A 313 -5.90 -12.36 -3.75
CA ARG A 313 -7.18 -12.50 -4.48
C ARG A 313 -7.46 -13.91 -4.98
N GLY A 314 -6.56 -14.86 -4.74
CA GLY A 314 -6.66 -16.21 -5.30
C GLY A 314 -6.65 -16.25 -6.84
N MET A 315 -6.05 -15.24 -7.48
CA MET A 315 -5.93 -15.14 -8.94
C MET A 315 -4.63 -15.74 -9.46
N TRP A 316 -3.81 -16.32 -8.58
CA TRP A 316 -2.56 -16.96 -8.98
C TRP A 316 -2.84 -18.33 -9.60
N VAL A 317 -2.32 -18.57 -10.81
CA VAL A 317 -2.70 -19.74 -11.64
C VAL A 317 -1.49 -20.61 -12.01
N GLU A 318 -0.65 -20.97 -11.04
CA GLU A 318 0.49 -21.91 -11.20
C GLU A 318 1.81 -21.29 -11.71
N ASP A 319 2.86 -22.11 -11.76
CA ASP A 319 4.20 -21.74 -12.21
C ASP A 319 4.21 -21.38 -13.71
N GLY A 320 5.07 -20.45 -14.10
CA GLY A 320 5.30 -20.13 -15.51
C GLY A 320 5.37 -18.63 -15.79
N LEU A 321 4.71 -18.21 -16.87
CA LEU A 321 4.74 -16.84 -17.34
C LEU A 321 3.79 -15.96 -16.52
N PHE A 322 4.32 -14.95 -15.85
CA PHE A 322 3.56 -13.96 -15.10
C PHE A 322 3.60 -12.60 -15.81
N GLU A 323 2.44 -12.10 -16.23
CA GLU A 323 2.30 -10.82 -16.91
C GLU A 323 1.92 -9.73 -15.91
N VAL A 324 2.81 -8.75 -15.72
CA VAL A 324 2.65 -7.61 -14.81
C VAL A 324 2.20 -6.40 -15.63
N PRO A 325 0.99 -5.87 -15.42
CA PRO A 325 0.55 -4.65 -16.07
C PRO A 325 1.49 -3.47 -15.77
N LEU A 326 1.76 -2.66 -16.79
CA LEU A 326 2.43 -1.38 -16.59
C LEU A 326 1.44 -0.38 -15.97
N ARG A 327 1.96 0.53 -15.11
CA ARG A 327 1.21 1.66 -14.54
C ARG A 327 0.03 1.24 -13.66
N ILE A 328 0.18 0.11 -12.98
CA ILE A 328 -0.82 -0.39 -12.05
C ILE A 328 -0.65 0.29 -10.69
N GLN A 329 -1.72 0.89 -10.18
CA GLN A 329 -1.76 1.26 -8.77
C GLN A 329 -2.26 0.05 -7.99
N VAL A 330 -1.31 -0.69 -7.42
CA VAL A 330 -1.60 -1.79 -6.52
C VAL A 330 -1.78 -1.22 -5.11
N GLY A 331 -2.91 -1.51 -4.49
CA GLY A 331 -3.23 -1.02 -3.15
C GLY A 331 -4.38 -1.82 -2.56
N SER A 332 -5.12 -1.19 -1.66
CA SER A 332 -6.24 -1.83 -0.97
C SER A 332 -7.41 -2.13 -1.90
N PHE A 333 -7.52 -1.53 -3.09
CA PHE A 333 -8.67 -1.64 -4.00
C PHE A 333 -8.33 -2.49 -5.24
N GLN A 334 -9.35 -2.80 -6.06
CA GLN A 334 -9.11 -3.43 -7.37
C GLN A 334 -8.08 -2.64 -8.17
N ALA A 335 -7.13 -3.36 -8.76
CA ALA A 335 -6.18 -2.77 -9.69
C ALA A 335 -6.92 -2.01 -10.79
N LYS A 336 -6.79 -0.68 -10.81
CA LYS A 336 -7.31 0.12 -11.93
C LYS A 336 -6.39 -0.06 -13.12
N LEU A 337 -6.82 -0.90 -14.05
CA LEU A 337 -6.12 -1.12 -15.31
C LEU A 337 -6.53 -0.03 -16.31
N VAL A 338 -5.55 0.69 -16.86
CA VAL A 338 -5.79 1.67 -17.93
C VAL A 338 -5.52 0.98 -19.27
N ALA A 339 -6.53 0.94 -20.14
CA ALA A 339 -6.38 0.38 -21.48
C ALA A 339 -5.76 1.40 -22.46
N PRO A 340 -4.95 0.98 -23.45
CA PRO A 340 -4.44 -0.38 -23.65
C PRO A 340 -3.41 -0.78 -22.56
N ILE A 341 -3.51 -2.02 -22.07
CA ILE A 341 -2.65 -2.54 -21.01
C ILE A 341 -1.37 -3.08 -21.65
N GLU A 342 -0.31 -2.30 -21.62
CA GLU A 342 1.03 -2.85 -21.84
C GLU A 342 1.40 -3.72 -20.61
N VAL A 343 2.02 -4.88 -20.85
CA VAL A 343 2.44 -5.82 -19.80
C VAL A 343 3.93 -6.11 -19.90
N GLU A 344 4.55 -6.39 -18.77
CA GLU A 344 5.92 -6.88 -18.63
C GLU A 344 5.89 -8.34 -18.20
N ARG A 345 6.81 -9.15 -18.73
CA ARG A 345 6.81 -10.61 -18.54
C ARG A 345 7.86 -11.05 -17.54
N TRP A 346 7.42 -11.82 -16.56
CA TRP A 346 8.24 -12.37 -15.50
C TRP A 346 8.15 -13.90 -15.55
N GLU A 347 9.25 -14.58 -15.25
CA GLU A 347 9.20 -15.99 -14.89
C GLU A 347 8.82 -16.08 -13.41
N ALA A 348 7.81 -16.87 -13.10
CA ALA A 348 7.30 -17.05 -11.77
C ALA A 348 7.36 -18.53 -11.39
N LYS A 349 7.92 -18.81 -10.22
CA LYS A 349 8.10 -20.18 -9.72
C LYS A 349 7.91 -20.24 -8.21
N ILE A 350 7.11 -21.17 -7.73
CA ILE A 350 7.02 -21.46 -6.30
C ILE A 350 8.18 -22.37 -5.88
N GLU A 351 8.98 -21.92 -4.93
CA GLU A 351 10.07 -22.66 -4.30
C GLU A 351 9.78 -22.93 -2.82
N GLY A 352 10.42 -23.96 -2.25
CA GLY A 352 10.27 -24.35 -0.84
C GLY A 352 9.41 -25.59 -0.63
N LYS A 353 9.38 -26.10 0.62
CA LYS A 353 8.63 -27.31 1.00
C LYS A 353 7.31 -27.03 1.72
N GLY A 354 7.10 -25.79 2.16
CA GLY A 354 5.95 -25.42 2.99
C GLY A 354 6.06 -25.84 4.46
N ASP A 355 7.24 -26.26 4.90
CA ASP A 355 7.55 -26.53 6.31
C ASP A 355 8.17 -25.29 7.00
N LEU A 356 8.42 -25.37 8.31
CA LEU A 356 8.84 -24.22 9.12
C LEU A 356 10.22 -23.71 8.68
N ASP A 357 11.09 -24.63 8.29
CA ASP A 357 12.48 -24.36 7.92
C ASP A 357 12.63 -23.99 6.43
N SER A 358 11.69 -24.43 5.59
CA SER A 358 11.63 -24.20 4.15
C SER A 358 10.23 -23.74 3.72
N PRO A 359 9.85 -22.51 4.08
CA PRO A 359 8.56 -21.92 3.72
C PRO A 359 8.42 -21.75 2.20
N LEU A 360 7.18 -21.78 1.70
CA LEU A 360 6.90 -21.50 0.29
C LEU A 360 7.23 -20.03 -0.03
N VAL A 361 7.90 -19.82 -1.14
CA VAL A 361 8.27 -18.51 -1.68
C VAL A 361 7.96 -18.48 -3.17
N LEU A 362 7.16 -17.51 -3.60
CA LEU A 362 6.96 -17.21 -5.01
C LEU A 362 8.14 -16.38 -5.51
N VAL A 363 8.97 -16.97 -6.35
CA VAL A 363 10.15 -16.34 -6.94
C VAL A 363 9.78 -15.74 -8.29
N LEU A 364 10.00 -14.44 -8.44
CA LEU A 364 9.88 -13.72 -9.70
C LEU A 364 11.28 -13.42 -10.23
N ARG A 365 11.57 -13.88 -11.44
CA ARG A 365 12.75 -13.48 -12.21
C ARG A 365 12.30 -12.62 -13.36
N HIS A 366 12.87 -11.42 -13.47
CA HIS A 366 12.63 -10.62 -14.65
C HIS A 366 13.12 -11.44 -15.84
N ARG A 367 12.23 -11.68 -16.81
CA ARG A 367 12.67 -12.27 -18.05
C ARG A 367 13.41 -11.15 -18.77
N ASN A 368 14.72 -11.11 -18.55
CA ASN A 368 15.63 -10.22 -19.27
C ASN A 368 15.64 -10.67 -20.73
N ASP A 369 14.58 -10.32 -21.43
CA ASP A 369 14.57 -10.09 -22.86
C ASP A 369 15.51 -8.88 -23.15
N SER A 370 16.50 -8.49 -22.33
CA SER A 370 17.31 -7.28 -22.59
C SER A 370 18.16 -7.38 -23.86
N ASP A 371 18.63 -8.59 -24.19
CA ASP A 371 19.22 -8.90 -25.50
C ASP A 371 18.16 -8.85 -26.61
N ASP A 372 16.90 -9.12 -26.26
CA ASP A 372 15.72 -9.05 -27.14
C ASP A 372 15.11 -7.61 -27.20
N VAL A 373 15.32 -6.71 -26.23
CA VAL A 373 14.84 -5.30 -26.25
C VAL A 373 15.72 -4.48 -27.17
N ALA A 374 17.04 -4.63 -27.05
CA ALA A 374 18.00 -4.03 -27.98
C ALA A 374 17.82 -4.62 -29.39
N ALA A 375 17.66 -5.94 -29.51
CA ALA A 375 17.38 -6.58 -30.80
C ALA A 375 16.04 -6.14 -31.40
N ARG A 376 14.94 -6.11 -30.63
CA ARG A 376 13.63 -5.60 -31.08
C ARG A 376 13.68 -4.13 -31.47
N TRP A 377 14.44 -3.31 -30.75
CA TRP A 377 14.65 -1.92 -31.16
C TRP A 377 15.43 -1.85 -32.49
N ALA A 378 16.45 -2.68 -32.68
CA ALA A 378 17.12 -2.80 -33.98
C ALA A 378 16.14 -3.24 -35.09
N GLU A 379 15.25 -4.19 -34.80
CA GLU A 379 14.20 -4.64 -35.72
C GLU A 379 13.16 -3.57 -36.03
N THR A 380 12.81 -2.67 -35.08
CA THR A 380 11.92 -1.53 -35.38
C THR A 380 12.45 -0.57 -36.42
N THR A 381 13.77 -0.61 -36.63
CA THR A 381 14.48 0.28 -37.53
C THR A 381 14.88 -0.41 -38.84
N ASP A 382 14.57 -1.71 -38.98
CA ASP A 382 14.67 -2.42 -40.24
C ASP A 382 13.43 -2.15 -41.10
N PRO A 383 13.54 -1.41 -42.22
CA PRO A 383 12.42 -1.13 -43.11
C PRO A 383 11.84 -2.40 -43.77
N ARG A 384 12.50 -3.55 -43.64
CA ARG A 384 12.06 -4.85 -44.16
C ARG A 384 11.29 -5.68 -43.13
N ALA A 385 11.24 -5.25 -41.87
CA ALA A 385 10.52 -5.99 -40.84
C ALA A 385 9.01 -6.04 -41.16
N PRO A 386 8.38 -7.24 -41.17
CA PRO A 386 6.99 -7.43 -41.61
C PRO A 386 5.97 -6.73 -40.69
N GLN A 387 6.38 -6.41 -39.47
CA GLN A 387 5.77 -5.38 -38.63
C GLN A 387 6.93 -4.68 -37.90
N PRO A 388 7.27 -3.41 -38.19
CA PRO A 388 8.23 -2.67 -37.37
C PRO A 388 7.72 -2.70 -35.91
N GLY A 389 8.36 -3.55 -35.11
CA GLY A 389 7.75 -4.17 -33.94
C GLY A 389 7.70 -3.24 -32.75
N LYS A 390 6.53 -2.65 -32.46
CA LYS A 390 6.27 -1.75 -31.32
C LYS A 390 6.98 -2.22 -30.04
N LEU A 391 8.15 -1.66 -29.76
CA LEU A 391 8.84 -1.87 -28.49
C LEU A 391 7.88 -1.47 -27.36
N GLY A 392 7.82 -2.20 -26.25
CA GLY A 392 7.01 -1.75 -25.10
C GLY A 392 7.49 -0.36 -24.64
N PHE A 393 6.60 0.50 -24.13
CA PHE A 393 6.98 1.84 -23.66
C PHE A 393 8.09 1.75 -22.61
N GLY A 394 8.00 0.79 -21.68
CA GLY A 394 9.02 0.55 -20.66
C GLY A 394 10.38 0.18 -21.22
N GLY A 395 10.43 -0.74 -22.21
CA GLY A 395 11.68 -1.13 -22.87
C GLY A 395 12.32 0.03 -23.64
N TYR A 396 11.51 0.84 -24.32
CA TYR A 396 11.98 2.06 -24.97
C TYR A 396 12.49 3.09 -23.96
N GLU A 397 11.71 3.37 -22.91
CA GLU A 397 12.06 4.35 -21.86
C GLU A 397 13.38 3.98 -21.20
N ALA A 398 13.61 2.70 -20.91
CA ALA A 398 14.87 2.21 -20.35
C ALA A 398 16.06 2.43 -21.30
N LEU A 399 15.94 2.06 -22.58
CA LEU A 399 17.01 2.27 -23.57
C LEU A 399 17.31 3.77 -23.78
N PHE A 400 16.26 4.59 -23.86
CA PHE A 400 16.39 6.03 -24.06
C PHE A 400 17.06 6.70 -22.86
N LEU A 401 16.62 6.33 -21.64
CA LEU A 401 17.22 6.83 -20.40
C LEU A 401 18.68 6.42 -20.26
N ASP A 402 19.02 5.17 -20.56
CA ASP A 402 20.41 4.69 -20.51
C ASP A 402 21.31 5.49 -21.46
N GLY A 403 20.89 5.67 -22.71
CA GLY A 403 21.61 6.49 -23.69
C GLY A 403 21.71 7.96 -23.27
N LEU A 404 20.63 8.52 -22.72
CA LEU A 404 20.55 9.90 -22.28
C LEU A 404 21.47 10.16 -21.07
N MET A 405 21.44 9.26 -20.08
CA MET A 405 22.29 9.32 -18.88
C MET A 405 23.76 9.17 -19.24
N THR A 406 24.09 8.26 -20.18
CA THR A 406 25.44 8.11 -20.72
C THR A 406 25.92 9.40 -21.38
N ARG A 407 25.08 10.03 -22.21
CA ARG A 407 25.42 11.30 -22.88
C ARG A 407 25.64 12.44 -21.89
N LEU A 408 24.80 12.53 -20.86
CA LEU A 408 24.86 13.59 -19.86
C LEU A 408 25.89 13.34 -18.76
N ARG A 409 26.50 12.14 -18.70
CA ARG A 409 27.42 11.70 -17.64
C ARG A 409 26.82 11.82 -16.24
N LEU A 410 25.52 11.59 -16.11
CA LEU A 410 24.82 11.70 -14.83
C LEU A 410 25.00 10.43 -14.00
N GLY A 411 25.35 10.58 -12.73
CA GLY A 411 25.47 9.45 -11.79
C GLY A 411 24.13 9.00 -11.18
N GLN A 412 23.13 9.88 -11.12
CA GLN A 412 21.79 9.57 -10.60
C GLN A 412 20.71 10.44 -11.27
N ALA A 413 19.59 9.82 -11.63
CA ALA A 413 18.38 10.50 -12.10
C ALA A 413 17.30 10.44 -11.02
N GLY A 414 16.77 11.58 -10.60
CA GLY A 414 15.56 11.63 -9.77
C GLY A 414 14.35 11.89 -10.65
N ILE A 415 13.50 10.89 -10.88
CA ILE A 415 12.28 11.04 -11.70
C ILE A 415 11.27 11.88 -10.92
N VAL A 416 10.93 13.07 -11.43
CA VAL A 416 9.86 13.92 -10.87
C VAL A 416 8.75 14.11 -11.90
N ASP A 417 7.54 13.68 -11.51
CA ASP A 417 6.23 13.79 -12.15
C ASP A 417 6.05 13.18 -13.54
N ALA A 418 5.11 12.23 -13.66
CA ALA A 418 4.63 11.69 -14.94
C ALA A 418 3.25 12.29 -15.27
N ILE A 419 3.19 13.13 -16.31
CA ILE A 419 1.92 13.67 -16.84
C ILE A 419 1.46 12.77 -18.00
N THR A 420 0.19 12.35 -17.98
CA THR A 420 -0.39 11.42 -18.96
C THR A 420 -0.90 12.12 -20.21
N ALA A 421 -0.48 11.63 -21.38
CA ALA A 421 -0.98 12.06 -22.68
C ALA A 421 -1.65 10.90 -23.45
N ARG A 422 -2.31 11.21 -24.57
CA ARG A 422 -3.08 10.27 -25.42
C ARG A 422 -2.25 9.19 -26.12
N ILE A 423 -0.94 9.39 -26.26
CA ILE A 423 0.04 8.37 -26.70
C ILE A 423 0.80 7.95 -25.44
N PRO A 424 1.13 6.67 -25.23
CA PRO A 424 1.94 6.25 -24.08
C PRO A 424 3.32 6.88 -24.15
N HIS A 425 3.46 8.05 -23.54
CA HIS A 425 4.71 8.75 -23.28
C HIS A 425 4.62 9.33 -21.85
N ARG A 426 5.76 9.73 -21.32
CA ARG A 426 5.89 10.43 -20.04
C ARG A 426 6.74 11.66 -20.24
N VAL A 427 6.61 12.58 -19.31
CA VAL A 427 7.62 13.58 -19.05
C VAL A 427 8.39 13.12 -17.83
N ILE A 428 9.68 13.31 -17.86
CA ILE A 428 10.59 13.04 -16.76
C ILE A 428 11.41 14.30 -16.52
N THR A 429 11.70 14.55 -15.25
CA THR A 429 12.64 15.59 -14.87
C THR A 429 13.92 14.92 -14.42
N LEU A 430 15.08 15.38 -14.89
CA LEU A 430 16.40 14.91 -14.55
C LEU A 430 17.18 16.05 -13.89
N ARG A 431 17.95 15.73 -12.86
CA ARG A 431 18.84 16.69 -12.19
C ARG A 431 20.28 16.37 -12.57
N GLY A 432 20.97 17.36 -13.13
CA GLY A 432 22.42 17.32 -13.31
C GLY A 432 23.16 18.05 -12.21
N ASP A 433 24.48 18.20 -12.39
CA ASP A 433 25.36 18.92 -11.45
C ASP A 433 25.12 20.45 -11.46
N GLY A 434 24.38 20.96 -12.45
CA GLY A 434 24.04 22.37 -12.58
C GLY A 434 22.80 22.79 -11.79
N PRO A 435 22.53 24.12 -11.69
CA PRO A 435 21.37 24.67 -10.97
C PRO A 435 20.03 24.49 -11.71
N HIS A 436 20.02 23.77 -12.83
CA HIS A 436 18.88 23.61 -13.72
C HIS A 436 18.47 22.14 -13.80
N LEU A 437 17.19 21.90 -14.07
CA LEU A 437 16.64 20.58 -14.34
C LEU A 437 16.45 20.39 -15.84
N MET A 438 16.68 19.17 -16.33
CA MET A 438 16.26 18.79 -17.68
C MET A 438 14.88 18.16 -17.60
N VAL A 439 13.88 18.77 -18.22
CA VAL A 439 12.56 18.18 -18.41
C VAL A 439 12.55 17.56 -19.80
N THR A 440 12.32 16.27 -19.93
CA THR A 440 12.30 15.59 -21.23
C THR A 440 11.12 14.66 -21.37
N THR A 441 10.61 14.51 -22.59
CA THR A 441 9.66 13.45 -22.92
C THR A 441 10.41 12.12 -23.07
N THR A 442 9.68 11.04 -22.87
CA THR A 442 10.11 9.67 -23.17
C THR A 442 8.89 8.88 -23.64
N GLY A 443 9.04 8.05 -24.66
CA GLY A 443 8.02 7.17 -25.23
C GLY A 443 7.38 7.68 -26.51
N PHE A 444 7.59 8.97 -26.83
CA PHE A 444 7.12 9.56 -28.07
C PHE A 444 7.99 9.12 -29.25
N GLY A 445 9.32 9.12 -29.07
CA GLY A 445 10.29 8.70 -30.07
C GLY A 445 10.30 7.20 -30.33
N ARG A 446 9.52 6.42 -29.57
CA ARG A 446 9.32 4.98 -29.82
C ARG A 446 8.77 4.70 -31.21
N LEU A 447 7.90 5.57 -31.71
CA LEU A 447 7.31 5.43 -33.04
C LEU A 447 8.01 6.39 -33.99
N PRO A 448 8.28 5.96 -35.24
CA PRO A 448 8.84 6.87 -36.22
C PRO A 448 7.83 7.99 -36.52
N GLN A 449 8.28 9.25 -36.55
CA GLN A 449 7.43 10.38 -36.89
C GLN A 449 7.18 10.42 -38.40
N PRO A 450 5.92 10.60 -38.86
CA PRO A 450 5.64 10.75 -40.28
C PRO A 450 6.37 11.99 -40.80
N ASN A 451 7.33 11.81 -41.71
CA ASN A 451 8.24 12.85 -42.24
C ASN A 451 9.34 13.30 -41.26
N GLY A 452 10.02 12.36 -40.58
CA GLY A 452 11.19 12.57 -39.72
C GLY A 452 11.91 13.88 -40.02
N THR A 453 12.05 14.75 -39.03
CA THR A 453 12.40 16.15 -39.28
C THR A 453 13.70 16.18 -40.09
N ARG A 454 13.66 16.66 -41.35
CA ARG A 454 14.82 16.67 -42.27
C ARG A 454 16.08 17.27 -41.62
N GLU A 455 15.87 18.12 -40.61
CA GLU A 455 16.88 18.83 -39.83
C GLU A 455 17.49 17.99 -38.68
N ALA A 456 16.80 16.98 -38.15
CA ALA A 456 17.30 16.11 -37.07
C ALA A 456 18.04 14.86 -37.55
N GLY A 457 17.86 14.46 -38.81
CA GLY A 457 18.50 13.26 -39.36
C GLY A 457 18.08 11.93 -38.69
N SER A 458 16.97 11.92 -37.95
CA SER A 458 16.38 10.73 -37.34
C SER A 458 14.87 10.75 -37.45
N ASP A 459 14.29 9.57 -37.67
CA ASP A 459 12.84 9.32 -37.66
C ASP A 459 12.28 9.21 -36.24
N HIS A 460 13.13 9.25 -35.21
CA HIS A 460 12.74 9.11 -33.80
C HIS A 460 13.14 10.34 -33.02
N VAL A 461 12.16 11.07 -32.46
CA VAL A 461 12.42 12.29 -31.69
C VAL A 461 11.83 12.27 -30.28
N GLU A 462 12.51 12.95 -29.35
CA GLU A 462 12.01 13.31 -28.02
C GLU A 462 12.18 14.82 -27.81
N LEU A 463 11.40 15.40 -26.90
CA LEU A 463 11.49 16.82 -26.56
C LEU A 463 12.18 17.01 -25.23
N ALA A 464 13.03 18.02 -25.10
CA ALA A 464 13.64 18.39 -23.83
C ALA A 464 13.66 19.90 -23.59
N ALA A 465 13.80 20.31 -22.33
CA ALA A 465 14.00 21.69 -21.92
C ALA A 465 14.90 21.76 -20.68
N PHE A 466 15.80 22.74 -20.62
CA PHE A 466 16.58 23.03 -19.41
C PHE A 466 15.93 24.18 -18.66
N VAL A 467 15.46 23.92 -17.44
CA VAL A 467 14.56 24.83 -16.71
C VAL A 467 14.95 25.00 -15.24
N PRO A 468 14.64 26.15 -14.63
CA PRO A 468 14.63 26.29 -13.18
C PRO A 468 13.69 25.27 -12.49
N PRO A 469 14.02 24.78 -11.28
CA PRO A 469 13.21 23.79 -10.57
C PRO A 469 11.74 24.16 -10.37
N ASN A 470 11.43 25.45 -10.19
CA ASN A 470 10.07 25.93 -9.99
C ASN A 470 9.19 25.92 -11.26
N LEU A 471 9.78 25.69 -12.44
CA LEU A 471 9.07 25.65 -13.72
C LEU A 471 8.93 24.23 -14.29
N SER A 472 9.58 23.22 -13.69
CA SER A 472 9.65 21.87 -14.27
C SER A 472 8.30 21.28 -14.63
N ARG A 473 7.31 21.42 -13.74
CA ARG A 473 5.95 20.93 -13.97
C ARG A 473 5.25 21.62 -15.15
N ALA A 474 5.25 22.96 -15.17
CA ALA A 474 4.58 23.72 -16.23
C ALA A 474 5.22 23.45 -17.60
N VAL A 475 6.54 23.36 -17.66
CA VAL A 475 7.26 23.02 -18.90
C VAL A 475 7.03 21.57 -19.30
N GLY A 476 6.87 20.67 -18.34
CA GLY A 476 6.47 19.29 -18.60
C GLY A 476 5.11 19.18 -19.29
N GLU A 477 4.10 19.92 -18.80
CA GLU A 477 2.77 19.96 -19.42
C GLU A 477 2.82 20.47 -20.88
N ILE A 478 3.66 21.47 -21.15
CA ILE A 478 3.91 21.99 -22.50
C ILE A 478 4.57 20.91 -23.37
N ALA A 479 5.66 20.29 -22.89
CA ALA A 479 6.40 19.27 -23.62
C ALA A 479 5.53 18.06 -23.96
N ALA A 480 4.71 17.58 -23.01
CA ALA A 480 3.76 16.49 -23.25
C ALA A 480 2.75 16.83 -24.35
N THR A 481 2.23 18.06 -24.34
CA THR A 481 1.25 18.49 -25.34
C THR A 481 1.88 18.63 -26.73
N LEU A 482 3.07 19.24 -26.81
CA LEU A 482 3.81 19.39 -28.07
C LEU A 482 4.22 18.03 -28.67
N ALA A 483 4.66 17.08 -27.84
CA ALA A 483 4.96 15.71 -28.29
C ALA A 483 3.72 15.03 -28.87
N GLY A 484 2.56 15.21 -28.24
CA GLY A 484 1.27 14.77 -28.80
C GLY A 484 1.00 15.36 -30.18
N MET A 485 1.17 16.68 -30.35
CA MET A 485 0.94 17.35 -31.64
C MET A 485 1.90 16.88 -32.73
N LEU A 486 3.21 16.82 -32.44
CA LEU A 486 4.22 16.38 -33.39
C LEU A 486 3.94 14.97 -33.93
N HIS A 487 3.39 14.09 -33.08
CA HIS A 487 2.97 12.75 -33.51
C HIS A 487 1.86 12.78 -34.56
N PHE A 488 0.81 13.58 -34.32
CA PHE A 488 -0.39 13.56 -35.16
C PHE A 488 -0.27 14.42 -36.41
N GLU A 489 0.48 15.51 -36.35
CA GLU A 489 0.54 16.48 -37.44
C GLU A 489 1.69 16.22 -38.43
N GLY A 490 2.71 15.44 -38.05
CA GLY A 490 3.80 15.00 -38.95
C GLY A 490 4.57 16.14 -39.63
N ARG A 491 4.55 17.34 -39.04
CA ARG A 491 5.28 18.52 -39.54
C ARG A 491 6.39 18.86 -38.55
N PRO A 492 7.66 18.96 -38.99
CA PRO A 492 8.70 19.64 -38.24
C PRO A 492 8.28 21.10 -38.06
N MET A 493 7.68 21.41 -36.93
CA MET A 493 7.37 22.77 -36.59
C MET A 493 8.65 23.47 -36.16
N VAL A 494 9.31 24.14 -37.10
CA VAL A 494 10.35 25.14 -36.79
C VAL A 494 9.76 26.24 -35.87
N MET A 495 8.45 26.42 -35.89
CA MET A 495 7.70 27.21 -34.90
C MET A 495 6.36 26.55 -34.60
N ALA A 496 6.07 26.32 -33.32
CA ALA A 496 4.69 26.09 -32.87
C ALA A 496 4.03 27.46 -32.70
N PRO A 497 3.10 27.91 -33.57
CA PRO A 497 2.35 29.14 -33.34
C PRO A 497 1.30 28.89 -32.25
N TRP A 498 1.77 28.60 -31.04
CA TRP A 498 0.91 28.33 -29.92
C TRP A 498 0.78 29.58 -29.07
N ALA A 499 -0.26 30.36 -29.33
CA ALA A 499 -0.83 31.22 -28.32
C ALA A 499 -1.88 30.39 -27.58
N ILE A 500 -1.54 29.78 -26.43
CA ILE A 500 -2.59 29.44 -25.47
C ILE A 500 -3.12 30.81 -25.03
N LYS A 501 -4.34 31.17 -25.47
CA LYS A 501 -4.96 32.47 -25.16
C LYS A 501 -4.96 32.80 -23.65
N GLU A 502 -4.85 31.77 -22.80
CA GLU A 502 -4.83 31.87 -21.34
C GLU A 502 -3.44 32.00 -20.71
N THR A 503 -2.32 31.64 -21.38
CA THR A 503 -0.98 31.68 -20.76
C THR A 503 -0.04 32.75 -21.32
N GLN A 504 -0.43 33.48 -22.36
CA GLN A 504 0.41 34.48 -23.07
C GLN A 504 1.79 33.96 -23.49
N LEU A 505 1.98 32.64 -23.57
CA LEU A 505 3.29 32.09 -23.90
C LEU A 505 3.65 32.39 -25.34
N ALA A 506 4.86 32.89 -25.51
CA ALA A 506 5.46 33.12 -26.80
C ALA A 506 5.86 31.77 -27.44
N PRO A 507 5.94 31.69 -28.78
CA PRO A 507 6.20 30.44 -29.48
C PRO A 507 7.57 29.84 -29.14
N PHE A 508 7.70 28.54 -29.38
CA PHE A 508 8.93 27.79 -29.15
C PHE A 508 9.65 27.51 -30.47
N LEU A 509 10.98 27.60 -30.43
CA LEU A 509 11.87 27.03 -31.42
C LEU A 509 12.24 25.60 -30.97
N LEU A 510 12.13 24.64 -31.88
CA LEU A 510 12.65 23.28 -31.70
C LEU A 510 14.04 23.20 -32.29
N ARG A 511 15.05 23.08 -31.43
CA ARG A 511 16.45 22.97 -31.84
C ARG A 511 16.97 21.55 -31.65
N PRO A 512 17.63 20.91 -32.63
CA PRO A 512 18.31 19.64 -32.39
C PRO A 512 19.39 19.78 -31.31
N TRP A 513 19.20 19.12 -30.16
CA TRP A 513 20.23 19.01 -29.13
C TRP A 513 21.25 17.91 -29.49
N GLY A 514 20.78 16.90 -30.21
CA GLY A 514 21.59 15.86 -30.82
C GLY A 514 21.03 14.45 -30.60
N PRO A 515 21.66 13.45 -31.22
CA PRO A 515 21.24 12.06 -31.11
C PRO A 515 21.61 11.47 -29.74
N ILE A 516 20.69 10.70 -29.19
CA ILE A 516 20.91 9.75 -28.10
C ILE A 516 21.21 8.40 -28.73
N SER A 517 22.45 7.94 -28.54
CA SER A 517 22.85 6.59 -28.94
C SER A 517 22.09 5.59 -28.08
N MET A 518 21.26 4.79 -28.74
CA MET A 518 20.60 3.64 -28.15
C MET A 518 21.57 2.46 -28.20
N ARG A 519 21.48 1.51 -27.26
CA ARG A 519 22.37 0.34 -27.19
C ARG A 519 22.37 -0.53 -28.47
N ALA A 520 21.30 -0.46 -29.25
CA ALA A 520 21.17 -1.01 -30.61
C ALA A 520 20.22 -0.12 -31.43
N GLY A 521 19.99 -0.40 -32.71
CA GLY A 521 19.00 0.30 -33.55
C GLY A 521 19.30 1.77 -33.85
N ALA A 522 18.28 2.51 -34.29
CA ALA A 522 18.40 3.92 -34.65
C ALA A 522 18.56 4.82 -33.42
N PRO A 523 19.32 5.92 -33.53
CA PRO A 523 19.43 6.91 -32.47
C PRO A 523 18.12 7.71 -32.34
N VAL A 524 17.80 8.11 -31.11
CA VAL A 524 16.68 9.02 -30.83
C VAL A 524 17.21 10.45 -30.77
N THR A 525 16.72 11.34 -31.63
CA THR A 525 17.14 12.76 -31.58
C THR A 525 16.32 13.52 -30.57
N VAL A 526 17.00 14.21 -29.65
CA VAL A 526 16.32 15.10 -28.71
C VAL A 526 16.26 16.51 -29.31
N LEU A 527 15.06 17.07 -29.35
CA LEU A 527 14.78 18.44 -29.75
C LEU A 527 14.58 19.30 -28.49
N GLU A 528 15.41 20.30 -28.33
CA GLU A 528 15.30 21.26 -27.24
C GLU A 528 14.21 22.31 -27.53
N LEU A 529 13.38 22.55 -26.52
CA LEU A 529 12.35 23.58 -26.46
C LEU A 529 12.97 24.90 -26.00
N ILE A 530 13.16 25.83 -26.96
CA ILE A 530 13.67 27.17 -26.68
C ILE A 530 12.52 28.17 -26.79
N PRO A 531 12.13 28.85 -25.69
CA PRO A 531 11.13 29.89 -25.78
C PRO A 531 11.71 31.13 -26.48
N LEU A 532 10.92 31.70 -27.39
CA LEU A 532 11.26 32.91 -28.14
C LEU A 532 10.54 34.11 -27.54
N ASP A 533 11.14 35.29 -27.57
CA ASP A 533 10.37 36.52 -27.33
C ASP A 533 9.69 37.02 -28.63
N PRO A 534 8.76 38.00 -28.56
CA PRO A 534 8.06 38.49 -29.75
C PRO A 534 8.98 39.09 -30.82
N ALA A 535 10.10 39.70 -30.44
CA ALA A 535 11.05 40.30 -31.39
C ALA A 535 11.84 39.20 -32.11
N GLU A 536 12.22 38.14 -31.41
CA GLU A 536 12.90 36.97 -31.95
C GLU A 536 12.00 36.18 -32.88
N LEU A 537 10.73 36.00 -32.50
CA LEU A 537 9.71 35.43 -33.38
C LEU A 537 9.59 36.25 -34.67
N ALA A 538 9.45 37.57 -34.57
CA ALA A 538 9.35 38.44 -35.74
C ALA A 538 10.61 38.35 -36.61
N ALA A 539 11.79 38.28 -35.99
CA ALA A 539 13.07 38.15 -36.68
C ALA A 539 13.23 36.77 -37.37
N LEU A 540 12.69 35.71 -36.77
CA LEU A 540 12.64 34.36 -37.33
C LEU A 540 11.66 34.28 -38.51
N GLN A 541 10.49 34.89 -38.38
CA GLN A 541 9.50 35.00 -39.45
C GLN A 541 10.02 35.78 -40.65
N ALA A 542 10.81 36.83 -40.41
CA ALA A 542 11.41 37.64 -41.47
C ALA A 542 12.55 36.94 -42.22
N ALA A 543 13.23 35.96 -41.61
CA ALA A 543 14.36 35.25 -42.21
C ALA A 543 14.45 33.77 -41.78
N PRO A 544 13.51 32.90 -42.24
CA PRO A 544 13.36 31.53 -41.75
C PRO A 544 14.62 30.66 -41.92
N GLY A 545 15.38 30.86 -43.01
CA GLY A 545 16.58 30.07 -43.31
C GLY A 545 17.79 30.37 -42.41
N SER A 546 17.74 31.41 -41.57
CA SER A 546 18.84 31.79 -40.66
C SER A 546 18.62 31.35 -39.20
N ALA A 547 17.49 30.73 -38.90
CA ALA A 547 17.06 30.37 -37.55
C ALA A 547 18.09 29.48 -36.83
N HIS A 548 18.45 28.35 -37.44
CA HIS A 548 19.38 27.39 -36.83
C HIS A 548 20.77 27.98 -36.63
N GLN A 549 21.24 28.85 -37.53
CA GLN A 549 22.54 29.52 -37.37
C GLN A 549 22.55 30.53 -36.23
N ARG A 550 21.46 31.28 -36.01
CA ARG A 550 21.37 32.25 -34.91
C ARG A 550 21.31 31.61 -33.53
N PHE A 551 20.78 30.40 -33.44
CA PHE A 551 20.61 29.66 -32.18
C PHE A 551 21.60 28.49 -32.02
N ALA A 552 22.57 28.35 -32.93
CA ALA A 552 23.61 27.32 -32.86
C ALA A 552 24.49 27.46 -31.60
N ASP A 553 24.76 28.70 -31.17
CA ASP A 553 25.66 29.01 -30.05
C ASP A 553 24.99 29.02 -28.67
N TYR A 554 23.70 28.65 -28.58
CA TYR A 554 22.99 28.61 -27.30
C TYR A 554 23.44 27.42 -26.44
N ASP A 555 24.01 27.67 -25.27
CA ASP A 555 24.30 26.64 -24.29
C ASP A 555 23.12 26.41 -23.32
N GLN A 556 23.27 25.42 -22.43
CA GLN A 556 22.24 25.05 -21.44
C GLN A 556 21.93 26.21 -20.48
N ALA A 557 22.92 27.03 -20.12
CA ALA A 557 22.75 28.15 -19.21
C ALA A 557 21.94 29.28 -19.85
N ALA A 558 22.18 29.56 -21.13
CA ALA A 558 21.40 30.53 -21.90
C ALA A 558 19.94 30.11 -22.05
N SER A 559 19.69 28.81 -22.26
CA SER A 559 18.34 28.22 -22.31
C SER A 559 17.59 28.38 -20.99
N ALA A 560 18.21 27.99 -19.87
CA ALA A 560 17.58 28.10 -18.56
C ALA A 560 17.36 29.56 -18.10
N ALA A 561 18.26 30.47 -18.45
CA ALA A 561 18.11 31.90 -18.18
C ALA A 561 16.88 32.50 -18.89
N ARG A 562 16.54 32.02 -20.09
CA ARG A 562 15.31 32.44 -20.80
C ARG A 562 14.06 31.96 -20.11
N TRP A 563 14.01 30.69 -19.72
CA TRP A 563 12.90 30.13 -18.96
C TRP A 563 12.68 30.91 -17.66
N ALA A 564 13.75 31.30 -16.97
CA ALA A 564 13.66 32.13 -15.77
C ALA A 564 13.04 33.52 -16.04
N LYS A 565 13.34 34.18 -17.17
CA LYS A 565 12.73 35.46 -17.56
C LYS A 565 11.22 35.35 -17.79
N LEU A 566 10.74 34.17 -18.18
CA LEU A 566 9.32 33.90 -18.43
C LEU A 566 8.57 33.41 -17.19
N ALA A 567 9.27 33.11 -16.09
CA ALA A 567 8.66 32.62 -14.84
C ALA A 567 7.51 33.51 -14.29
N PRO A 568 7.56 34.85 -14.38
CA PRO A 568 6.44 35.70 -13.95
C PRO A 568 5.13 35.42 -14.71
N ALA A 569 5.20 35.08 -16.01
CA ALA A 569 4.02 34.76 -16.82
C ALA A 569 3.35 33.45 -16.39
N PHE A 570 4.13 32.49 -15.86
CA PHE A 570 3.63 31.22 -15.35
C PHE A 570 3.04 31.29 -13.94
N THR A 571 3.50 32.24 -13.13
CA THR A 571 3.11 32.38 -11.72
C THR A 571 1.93 33.32 -11.53
N GLY A 572 1.73 34.30 -12.43
CA GLY A 572 0.63 35.26 -12.39
C GLY A 572 -0.74 34.73 -12.84
N ALA A 573 -0.82 33.53 -13.43
CA ALA A 573 -2.07 32.94 -13.92
C ALA A 573 -2.82 32.07 -12.87
N ARG A 574 -2.33 32.03 -11.62
CA ARG A 574 -3.01 31.38 -10.49
C ARG A 574 -3.23 32.37 -9.34
N SER A 575 -4.02 33.40 -9.61
CA SER A 575 -4.72 34.19 -8.59
C SER A 575 -6.21 34.20 -8.90
#